data_AF-A0A9E3Y1D5-F1
#
_entry.id   AF-A0A9E3Y1D5-F1
#
_cell.length_a   1.000
_cell.length_b   1.000
_cell.length_c   1.000
_cell.angle_alpha   90.00
_cell.angle_beta   90.00
_cell.angle_gamma   90.00
#
_symmetry.space_group_name_H-M   'P 1'
#
loop_
_entity.id
_entity.type
_entity.pdbx_description
1 polymer ?
#
loop_
_entity_poly.entity_id
_entity_poly.type
_entity_poly.pdbx_seq_one_letter_code
_entity_poly.pdbx_strand_id
1 'polypeptide(L)' 'MTELADALADALGASRVDHLTRLSGGASRETFRFEADGRPLILQRQRAGDVRDMGVEAAVLKAAHANGVPSAELVASSA' A
#
# COMPACT_ATOMS: atom_id res chain seq x y z
N MET A 1 -3.35 -4.34 -14.61
CA MET A 1 -3.74 -4.86 -13.28
C MET A 1 -2.83 -6.02 -12.90
N THR A 2 -2.56 -6.96 -13.82
CA THR A 2 -1.57 -8.04 -13.69
C THR A 2 -0.20 -7.54 -13.25
N GLU A 3 0.40 -6.61 -13.99
CA GLU A 3 1.70 -5.99 -13.63
C GLU A 3 1.76 -5.43 -12.19
N LEU A 4 0.65 -4.86 -11.70
CA LEU A 4 0.59 -4.33 -10.33
C LEU A 4 0.47 -5.47 -9.30
N ALA A 5 -0.27 -6.52 -9.62
CA ALA A 5 -0.37 -7.70 -8.77
C ALA A 5 0.98 -8.42 -8.64
N ASP A 6 1.72 -8.56 -9.75
CA ASP A 6 3.05 -9.17 -9.77
C ASP A 6 4.05 -8.35 -8.94
N ALA A 7 4.08 -7.02 -9.14
CA ALA A 7 4.93 -6.14 -8.34
C ALA A 7 4.58 -6.16 -6.84
N LEU A 8 3.29 -6.31 -6.49
CA LEU A 8 2.86 -6.47 -5.10
C LEU A 8 3.28 -7.82 -4.53
N ALA A 9 3.19 -8.90 -5.31
CA ALA A 9 3.62 -10.22 -4.88
C ALA A 9 5.12 -10.23 -4.54
N ASP A 10 5.94 -9.66 -5.43
CA ASP A 10 7.39 -9.52 -5.23
C ASP A 10 7.71 -8.68 -3.99
N ALA A 11 7.09 -7.50 -3.85
CA ALA A 11 7.35 -6.58 -2.74
C ALA A 11 6.94 -7.16 -1.37
N LEU A 12 5.97 -8.06 -1.35
CA LEU A 12 5.45 -8.69 -0.13
C LEU A 12 6.04 -10.07 0.13
N GLY A 13 6.83 -10.62 -0.81
CA GLY A 13 7.24 -12.02 -0.78
C GLY A 13 6.06 -13.00 -0.79
N ALA A 14 4.94 -12.60 -1.40
CA ALA A 14 3.72 -13.39 -1.45
C ALA A 14 3.71 -14.32 -2.66
N SER A 15 3.11 -15.50 -2.50
CA SER A 15 2.99 -16.48 -3.59
C SER A 15 1.92 -16.05 -4.59
N ARG A 16 0.89 -15.34 -4.12
CA ARG A 16 -0.23 -14.87 -4.94
C ARG A 16 -0.85 -13.58 -4.40
N VAL A 17 -1.26 -12.73 -5.34
CA VAL A 17 -2.09 -11.54 -5.08
C VAL A 17 -3.44 -11.69 -5.79
N ASP A 18 -4.52 -11.67 -5.00
CA ASP A 18 -5.90 -11.84 -5.45
C ASP A 18 -6.75 -10.58 -5.17
N HIS A 19 -7.95 -10.53 -5.77
CA HIS A 19 -8.99 -9.53 -5.48
C HIS A 19 -8.55 -8.06 -5.61
N LEU A 20 -7.49 -7.78 -6.39
CA LEU A 20 -6.95 -6.44 -6.60
C LEU A 20 -7.99 -5.52 -7.26
N THR A 21 -8.52 -4.60 -6.46
CA THR A 21 -9.61 -3.71 -6.85
C THR A 21 -9.25 -2.28 -6.51
N ARG A 22 -9.28 -1.40 -7.51
CA ARG A 22 -9.16 0.05 -7.29
C ARG A 22 -10.42 0.58 -6.61
N LEU A 23 -10.24 1.33 -5.53
CA LEU A 23 -11.32 2.01 -4.83
C LEU A 23 -11.59 3.37 -5.47
N SER A 24 -12.86 3.80 -5.49
CA SER A 24 -13.28 5.11 -5.99
C SER A 24 -12.92 6.26 -5.03
N GLY A 25 -12.54 5.94 -3.78
CA GLY A 25 -12.12 6.88 -2.77
C GLY A 25 -10.64 7.27 -2.89
N GLY A 26 -10.36 8.58 -2.77
CA GLY A 26 -9.01 9.15 -2.78
C GLY A 26 -8.87 10.25 -3.82
N ALA A 27 -9.21 11.49 -3.45
CA ALA A 27 -9.01 12.64 -4.34
C ALA A 27 -7.51 12.83 -4.69
N SER A 28 -6.64 12.55 -3.72
CA SER A 28 -5.20 12.79 -3.82
C SER A 28 -4.34 11.59 -4.27
N ARG A 29 -4.84 10.36 -4.11
CA ARG A 29 -4.05 9.13 -4.30
C ARG A 29 -4.86 8.10 -5.08
N GLU A 30 -4.20 7.06 -5.55
CA GLU A 30 -4.86 5.83 -5.98
C GLU A 30 -4.86 4.86 -4.80
N THR A 31 -6.03 4.36 -4.44
CA THR A 31 -6.18 3.39 -3.35
C THR A 31 -6.67 2.07 -3.93
N PHE A 32 -6.04 0.97 -3.53
CA PHE A 32 -6.45 -0.37 -3.92
C PHE A 32 -6.64 -1.22 -2.68
N ARG A 33 -7.63 -2.11 -2.73
CA ARG A 33 -7.71 -3.27 -1.83
C ARG A 33 -7.27 -4.51 -2.58
N PHE A 34 -6.64 -5.44 -1.89
CA PHE A 34 -6.22 -6.74 -2.43
C PHE A 34 -6.00 -7.73 -1.30
N GLU A 35 -5.77 -8.99 -1.66
CA GLU A 35 -5.34 -10.04 -0.73
C GLU A 35 -3.99 -10.58 -1.19
N ALA A 36 -3.05 -10.78 -0.27
CA ALA A 36 -1.77 -11.44 -0.52
C ALA A 36 -1.70 -12.69 0.36
N ASP A 37 -1.64 -13.88 -0.26
CA ASP A 37 -1.70 -15.18 0.43
C ASP A 37 -2.84 -15.26 1.48
N GLY A 38 -4.01 -14.70 1.14
CA GLY A 38 -5.20 -14.65 1.99
C GLY A 38 -5.18 -13.54 3.07
N ARG A 39 -4.11 -12.74 3.18
CA ARG A 39 -4.05 -11.56 4.05
C ARG A 39 -4.65 -10.34 3.33
N PRO A 40 -5.74 -9.73 3.84
CA PRO A 40 -6.29 -8.52 3.23
C PRO A 40 -5.37 -7.31 3.49
N LEU A 41 -5.09 -6.54 2.44
CA LEU A 41 -4.17 -5.40 2.45
C LEU A 41 -4.71 -4.22 1.64
N ILE A 42 -4.18 -3.03 1.95
CA ILE A 42 -4.46 -1.79 1.23
C ILE A 42 -3.16 -1.26 0.63
N LEU A 43 -3.20 -0.87 -0.64
CA LEU A 43 -2.15 -0.12 -1.30
C LEU A 43 -2.60 1.34 -1.44
N GLN A 44 -1.76 2.27 -1.00
CA GLN A 44 -1.84 3.67 -1.38
C GLN A 44 -0.70 4.01 -2.32
N ARG A 45 -1.03 4.46 -3.53
CA ARG A 45 -0.07 4.87 -4.55
C ARG A 45 -0.25 6.33 -4.90
N GLN A 46 0.86 7.05 -5.00
CA GLN A 46 0.84 8.42 -5.48
C GLN A 46 0.48 8.47 -6.96
N ARG A 47 -0.27 9.51 -7.37
CA ARG A 47 -0.56 9.73 -8.79
C ARG A 47 0.66 10.32 -9.49
N ALA A 48 0.84 9.98 -10.76
CA ALA A 48 1.85 10.62 -11.59
C ALA A 48 1.64 12.15 -11.61
N GLY A 49 2.74 12.90 -11.43
CA GLY A 49 2.73 14.37 -11.41
C GLY A 49 2.43 15.02 -10.06
N ASP A 50 2.20 14.24 -9.00
CA ASP A 50 2.05 14.77 -7.64
C ASP A 50 3.44 14.94 -6.99
N VAL A 51 3.64 16.02 -6.24
CA VAL A 51 4.95 16.44 -5.68
C VAL A 51 5.21 15.91 -4.26
N ARG A 52 4.27 15.15 -3.69
CA ARG A 52 4.39 14.61 -2.33
C ARG A 52 5.43 13.49 -2.26
N ASP A 53 5.98 13.28 -1.07
CA ASP A 53 6.89 12.16 -0.80
C ASP A 53 6.17 11.12 0.07
N MET A 54 5.86 9.96 -0.52
CA MET A 54 5.27 8.82 0.19
C MET A 54 6.19 8.24 1.26
N GLY A 55 7.50 8.40 1.13
CA GLY A 55 8.49 7.91 2.08
C GLY A 55 8.36 8.59 3.44
N VAL A 56 8.02 9.88 3.46
CA VAL A 56 7.76 10.63 4.71
C VAL A 56 6.53 10.06 5.42
N GLU A 57 5.43 9.81 4.70
CA GLU A 57 4.22 9.24 5.27
C GLU A 57 4.46 7.82 5.81
N ALA A 58 5.20 7.00 5.05
CA ALA A 58 5.61 5.67 5.49
C ALA A 58 6.43 5.72 6.80
N ALA A 59 7.39 6.64 6.91
CA ALA A 59 8.19 6.83 8.12
C ALA A 59 7.32 7.24 9.33
N VAL A 60 6.35 8.16 9.12
CA VAL A 60 5.42 8.60 10.17
C VAL A 60 4.51 7.46 10.63
N LEU A 61 3.92 6.70 9.70
CA LEU A 61 3.06 5.55 10.04
C LEU A 61 3.82 4.49 10.84
N LYS A 62 5.04 4.17 10.41
CA LYS A 62 5.91 3.22 11.11
C LYS A 62 6.21 3.69 12.54
N ALA A 63 6.58 4.96 12.71
CA ALA A 63 6.89 5.52 14.01
C ALA A 63 5.65 5.58 14.93
N ALA A 64 4.49 5.98 14.39
CA ALA A 64 3.24 6.05 15.15
C ALA A 64 2.81 4.67 15.66
N HIS A 65 2.79 3.67 14.78
CA HIS A 65 2.45 2.29 15.16
C HIS A 65 3.41 1.74 16.21
N ALA A 66 4.71 1.95 16.06
CA ALA A 66 5.73 1.52 17.03
C ALA A 66 5.56 2.15 18.43
N ASN A 67 4.86 3.29 18.53
CA ASN A 67 4.56 3.96 19.80
C ASN A 67 3.11 3.74 20.28
N GLY A 68 2.41 2.74 19.74
CA GLY A 68 1.08 2.34 20.20
C GLY A 68 -0.07 3.25 19.75
N VAL A 69 0.17 4.16 18.80
CA VAL A 69 -0.91 4.92 18.16
C VAL A 69 -1.78 3.95 17.36
N PRO A 70 -3.13 3.97 17.51
CA PRO A 70 -4.04 3.08 16.78
C PRO A 70 -4.10 3.47 15.30
N SER A 71 -3.10 3.00 14.57
CA SER A 71 -2.85 3.30 13.16
C SER A 71 -2.59 2.00 12.40
N ALA A 72 -2.78 2.04 11.08
CA ALA A 72 -2.45 0.91 10.22
C ALA A 72 -0.95 0.60 10.29
N GLU A 73 -0.63 -0.69 10.42
CA GLU A 73 0.75 -1.17 10.34
C GLU A 73 1.27 -1.01 8.90
N LEU A 74 2.46 -0.41 8.74
CA LEU A 74 3.13 -0.37 7.46
C LEU A 74 3.80 -1.72 7.18
N VAL A 75 3.28 -2.44 6.18
CA VAL A 75 3.83 -3.75 5.77
C VAL A 75 5.03 -3.59 4.84
N ALA A 76 4.94 -2.71 3.86
CA ALA A 76 6.00 -2.42 2.88
C ALA A 76 5.82 -1.00 2.31
N SER A 77 6.91 -0.42 1.81
CA SER A 77 6.90 0.83 1.05
C SER A 77 7.99 0.80 -0.02
N SER A 78 7.70 1.33 -1.21
CA SER A 78 8.69 1.60 -2.26
C SER A 78 8.74 3.10 -2.53
N ALA A 79 9.93 3.59 -2.87
CA ALA A 79 10.11 4.88 -3.53
C ALA A 79 9.73 4.79 -5.01
#